data_AF-A0A920DNW5-F1
#
_entry.id   AF-A0A920DNW5-F1
#
_cell.length_a   1.000
_cell.length_b   1.000
_cell.length_c   1.000
_cell.angle_alpha   90.00
_cell.angle_beta   90.00
_cell.angle_gamma   90.00
#
_symmetry.space_group_name_H-M   'P 1'
#
loop_
_entity.id
_entity.type
_entity.pdbx_description
1 polymer ?
#
loop_
_entity_poly.entity_id
_entity_poly.type
_entity_poly.pdbx_seq_one_letter_code
_entity_poly.pdbx_strand_id
1 'polypeptide(L)'
;MAQHIGKPIYYFANKQLVFLTLALGVFFAVSMLNPRLVRMLALASFIAALAGVVATLFVGTSAKGASRWLIIAGVSVQPSEILKPAFVVVIRNFLPFTKPALTAMRWWVLLLSS
;
A
#
# COMPACT_ATOMS: atom_id res chain seq x y z
N MET A 1 26.98 -8.80 -0.77
CA MET A 1 26.66 -7.51 -0.10
C MET A 1 26.21 -7.61 1.36
N ALA A 2 25.82 -8.79 1.89
CA ALA A 2 25.50 -8.95 3.33
C ALA A 2 26.70 -9.26 4.24
N GLN A 3 27.81 -9.78 3.69
CA GLN A 3 28.99 -10.19 4.47
C GLN A 3 29.86 -9.03 4.99
N HIS A 4 29.78 -7.83 4.40
CA HIS A 4 30.58 -6.68 4.84
C HIS A 4 30.04 -5.98 6.10
N ILE A 5 28.89 -6.40 6.65
CA ILE A 5 28.21 -5.76 7.79
C ILE A 5 28.17 -6.68 9.03
N GLY A 6 28.88 -7.82 9.01
CA GLY A 6 28.94 -8.75 10.15
C GLY A 6 27.60 -9.38 10.54
N LYS A 7 26.58 -9.32 9.67
CA LYS A 7 25.25 -9.92 9.89
C LYS A 7 25.13 -11.22 9.10
N PRO A 8 24.41 -12.23 9.61
CA PRO A 8 24.23 -13.51 8.91
C PRO A 8 23.63 -13.28 7.51
N ILE A 9 24.04 -14.09 6.53
CA ILE A 9 23.67 -13.96 5.10
C ILE A 9 22.14 -13.86 4.92
N TYR A 10 21.38 -14.51 5.79
CA TYR A 10 19.91 -14.55 5.77
C TYR A 10 19.22 -13.39 6.52
N TYR A 11 19.94 -12.39 7.01
CA TYR A 11 19.35 -11.30 7.82
C TYR A 11 18.22 -10.55 7.09
N PHE A 12 18.41 -10.22 5.81
CA PHE A 12 17.39 -9.54 5.01
C PHE A 12 16.23 -10.46 4.64
N ALA A 13 16.53 -11.72 4.31
CA ALA A 13 15.51 -12.73 3.99
C ALA A 13 14.59 -13.01 5.19
N ASN A 14 15.16 -13.14 6.39
CA ASN A 14 14.38 -13.34 7.62
C ASN A 14 13.48 -12.13 7.92
N LYS A 15 13.98 -10.90 7.72
CA LYS A 15 13.16 -9.69 7.86
C LYS A 15 11.98 -9.71 6.87
N GLN A 16 12.22 -10.04 5.60
CA GLN A 16 11.17 -10.13 4.59
C GLN A 16 10.15 -11.23 4.90
N LEU A 17 10.58 -12.39 5.40
CA LEU A 17 9.69 -13.45 5.84
C LEU A 17 8.76 -13.01 6.98
N VAL A 18 9.27 -12.27 7.98
CA VAL A 18 8.43 -11.73 9.05
C VAL A 18 7.37 -10.78 8.51
N PHE A 19 7.76 -9.84 7.63
CA PHE A 19 6.81 -8.92 7.01
C PHE A 19 5.80 -9.64 6.10
N LEU A 20 6.23 -10.69 5.39
CA LEU A 20 5.34 -11.50 4.55
C LEU A 20 4.28 -12.22 5.39
N THR A 21 4.68 -12.86 6.49
CA THR A 21 3.73 -13.54 7.38
C THR A 21 2.74 -12.55 7.99
N LEU A 22 3.20 -11.37 8.42
CA LEU A 22 2.32 -10.31 8.90
C LEU A 22 1.36 -9.82 7.81
N ALA A 23 1.86 -9.61 6.59
CA ALA A 23 1.04 -9.17 5.46
C ALA A 23 -0.04 -10.20 5.09
N LEU A 24 0.29 -11.50 5.11
CA LEU A 24 -0.68 -12.58 4.90
C LEU A 24 -1.74 -12.59 6.00
N GLY A 25 -1.36 -12.41 7.26
CA GLY A 25 -2.33 -12.31 8.36
C GLY A 25 -3.32 -11.16 8.18
N VAL A 26 -2.82 -9.97 7.81
CA VAL A 26 -3.68 -8.82 7.49
C VAL A 26 -4.57 -9.09 6.27
N PHE A 27 -4.04 -9.75 5.24
CA PHE A 27 -4.79 -10.11 4.03
C PHE A 27 -5.99 -11.01 4.36
N PHE A 28 -5.79 -12.07 5.13
CA PHE A 28 -6.87 -12.96 5.55
C PHE A 28 -7.87 -12.26 6.48
N ALA A 29 -7.39 -11.42 7.41
CA ALA A 29 -8.28 -10.65 8.28
C ALA A 29 -9.20 -9.72 7.47
N VAL A 30 -8.63 -9.00 6.49
CA VAL A 30 -9.38 -8.05 5.66
C VAL A 30 -10.31 -8.78 4.67
N SER A 31 -9.93 -9.93 4.14
CA SER A 31 -10.77 -10.69 3.20
C SER A 31 -12.08 -11.19 3.82
N MET A 32 -12.09 -11.39 5.14
CA MET A 32 -13.28 -11.78 5.90
C MET A 32 -14.14 -10.59 6.37
N LEU A 33 -13.70 -9.34 6.15
CA LEU A 33 -14.45 -8.17 6.60
C LEU A 33 -15.63 -7.83 5.69
N ASN A 34 -16.72 -7.39 6.31
CA ASN A 34 -17.87 -6.87 5.60
C ASN A 34 -17.51 -5.60 4.80
N PRO A 35 -18.10 -5.39 3.59
CA PRO A 35 -17.79 -4.24 2.75
C PRO A 35 -17.99 -2.87 3.43
N ARG A 36 -18.90 -2.77 4.41
CA ARG A 36 -19.10 -1.55 5.21
C ARG A 36 -17.86 -1.23 6.05
N LEU A 37 -17.30 -2.22 6.74
CA LEU A 37 -16.09 -2.06 7.57
C LEU A 37 -14.88 -1.75 6.70
N VAL A 38 -14.75 -2.42 5.55
CA VAL A 38 -13.66 -2.14 4.59
C VAL A 38 -13.68 -0.67 4.14
N ARG A 39 -14.86 -0.09 3.89
CA ARG A 39 -14.98 1.34 3.54
C ARG A 39 -14.59 2.27 4.70
N MET A 40 -15.00 1.94 5.93
CA MET A 40 -14.62 2.71 7.12
C MET A 40 -13.10 2.67 7.34
N LEU A 41 -12.49 1.48 7.24
CA LEU A 41 -11.04 1.30 7.33
C LEU A 41 -10.31 2.01 6.20
N ALA A 42 -10.84 1.99 4.98
CA ALA A 42 -10.27 2.73 3.86
C ALA A 42 -10.31 4.25 4.09
N LEU A 43 -11.39 4.81 4.61
CA LEU A 43 -11.46 6.24 4.95
C LEU A 43 -10.51 6.59 6.10
N ALA A 44 -10.49 5.80 7.16
CA ALA A 44 -9.60 6.01 8.30
C ALA A 44 -8.12 5.94 7.89
N SER A 45 -7.74 4.93 7.10
CA SER A 45 -6.38 4.79 6.56
C SER A 45 -6.03 5.89 5.57
N PHE A 46 -6.98 6.38 4.76
CA PHE A 46 -6.77 7.51 3.87
C PHE A 46 -6.42 8.79 4.66
N ILE A 47 -7.21 9.11 5.69
CA ILE A 47 -6.96 10.28 6.56
C ILE A 47 -5.63 10.12 7.29
N ALA A 48 -5.36 8.94 7.86
CA ALA A 48 -4.10 8.67 8.55
C ALA A 48 -2.88 8.77 7.61
N ALA A 49 -2.98 8.25 6.39
CA ALA A 49 -1.92 8.35 5.39
C ALA A 49 -1.70 9.79 4.92
N LEU A 50 -2.78 10.58 4.74
CA LEU A 50 -2.70 11.99 4.40
C LEU A 50 -2.01 12.79 5.52
N ALA A 51 -2.40 12.55 6.77
CA ALA A 51 -1.73 13.12 7.94
C ALA A 51 -0.26 12.71 8.00
N GLY A 52 0.06 11.45 7.67
CA GLY A 52 1.43 10.96 7.54
C GLY A 52 2.23 11.69 6.45
N VAL A 53 1.64 11.93 5.28
CA VAL A 53 2.28 12.72 4.21
C VAL A 53 2.57 14.15 4.69
N VAL A 54 1.63 14.78 5.39
CA VAL A 54 1.86 16.11 5.98
C VAL A 54 2.95 16.04 7.05
N ALA A 55 2.95 15.02 7.90
CA ALA A 55 3.95 14.81 8.92
C ALA A 55 5.36 14.60 8.35
N THR A 56 5.49 14.07 7.12
CA THR A 56 6.81 13.95 6.48
C THR A 56 7.43 15.33 6.25
N LEU A 57 6.64 16.37 5.98
CA LEU A 57 7.15 17.73 5.77
C LEU A 57 7.83 18.30 7.03
N PHE A 58 7.44 17.85 8.22
CA PHE A 58 7.97 18.34 9.50
C PHE A 58 9.01 17.42 10.13
N VAL A 59 8.81 16.10 10.05
CA VAL A 59 9.58 15.10 10.82
C VAL A 59 10.23 14.03 9.92
N GLY A 60 9.92 14.02 8.64
CA GLY A 60 10.40 12.94 7.79
C GLY A 60 11.89 13.06 7.48
N THR A 61 12.55 11.91 7.53
CA THR A 61 13.99 11.81 7.27
C THR A 61 14.23 12.00 5.78
N SER A 62 15.01 13.02 5.43
CA SER A 62 15.34 13.33 4.04
C SER A 62 16.28 12.29 3.45
N ALA A 63 15.75 11.39 2.62
CA ALA A 63 16.57 10.66 1.67
C ALA A 63 16.62 11.47 0.36
N LYS A 64 17.79 12.04 0.05
CA LYS A 64 18.07 12.75 -1.22
C LYS A 64 17.16 13.98 -1.50
N GLY A 65 16.93 14.83 -0.49
CA GLY A 65 16.29 16.15 -0.69
C GLY A 65 14.76 16.15 -0.74
N ALA A 66 14.09 15.01 -0.55
CA ALA A 66 12.64 14.96 -0.37
C ALA A 66 12.28 14.02 0.78
N SER A 67 11.49 14.55 1.71
CA SER A 67 11.04 13.83 2.89
C SER A 67 9.91 12.85 2.55
N ARG A 68 10.28 11.60 2.20
CA ARG A 68 9.33 10.55 1.75
C ARG A 68 9.13 9.42 2.74
N TRP A 69 10.06 9.24 3.66
CA TRP A 69 10.06 8.13 4.61
C TRP A 69 9.87 8.66 6.03
N LEU A 70 8.90 8.08 6.75
CA LEU A 70 8.75 8.26 8.18
C LEU A 70 9.34 7.04 8.88
N ILE A 71 10.23 7.26 9.84
CA ILE A 71 10.70 6.19 10.72
C ILE A 71 9.78 6.18 11.93
N ILE A 72 8.90 5.17 12.00
CA ILE A 72 7.97 4.98 13.11
C ILE A 72 8.37 3.69 13.82
N ALA A 73 8.71 3.77 15.11
CA ALA A 73 9.10 2.62 15.94
C ALA A 73 10.22 1.74 15.32
N GLY A 74 11.19 2.35 14.63
CA GLY A 74 12.31 1.63 13.98
C GLY A 74 11.96 0.97 12.65
N VAL A 75 10.75 1.19 12.12
CA VAL A 75 10.33 0.76 10.78
C VAL A 75 10.19 1.98 9.88
N SER A 76 10.81 1.93 8.71
CA SER A 76 10.64 2.95 7.67
C SER A 76 9.31 2.70 6.95
N VAL A 77 8.36 3.61 7.12
CA VAL A 77 7.04 3.57 6.52
C VAL A 77 6.93 4.71 5.50
N GLN A 78 6.40 4.40 4.33
CA GLN A 78 6.10 5.40 3.30
C GLN A 78 4.58 5.65 3.26
N PRO A 79 4.08 6.79 3.78
CA PRO A 79 2.65 7.07 3.87
C PRO A 79 1.92 6.99 2.53
N SER A 80 2.59 7.38 1.43
CA SER A 80 2.02 7.35 0.09
C SER A 80 1.72 5.95 -0.42
N GLU A 81 2.35 4.90 0.11
CA GLU A 81 2.03 3.52 -0.28
C GLU A 81 0.68 3.06 0.30
N ILE A 82 0.36 3.50 1.51
CA ILE A 82 -0.93 3.24 2.17
C ILE A 82 -2.05 4.06 1.53
N LEU A 83 -1.73 5.28 1.09
CA LEU A 83 -2.69 6.20 0.49
C LEU A 83 -3.32 5.65 -0.82
N LYS A 84 -2.56 4.90 -1.62
CA LYS A 84 -3.01 4.38 -2.93
C LYS A 84 -4.21 3.43 -2.83
N PRO A 85 -4.17 2.30 -2.10
CA PRO A 85 -5.31 1.40 -1.99
C PRO A 85 -6.49 2.06 -1.27
N ALA A 86 -6.22 2.89 -0.26
CA ALA A 86 -7.26 3.65 0.44
C ALA A 86 -8.01 4.60 -0.51
N PHE A 87 -7.29 5.34 -1.34
CA PHE A 87 -7.86 6.24 -2.34
C PHE A 87 -8.76 5.52 -3.35
N VAL A 88 -8.36 4.33 -3.84
CA VAL A 88 -9.17 3.54 -4.79
C VAL A 88 -10.54 3.17 -4.20
N VAL A 89 -10.59 2.80 -2.92
CA VAL A 89 -11.86 2.45 -2.25
C VAL A 89 -12.71 3.71 -2.00
N VAL A 90 -12.09 4.81 -1.58
CA VAL A 90 -12.78 6.08 -1.35
C VAL A 90 -13.36 6.62 -2.65
N ILE A 91 -12.59 6.69 -3.73
CA ILE A 91 -13.08 7.22 -5.01
C ILE A 91 -14.18 6.36 -5.61
N ARG A 92 -14.18 5.03 -5.38
CA ARG A 92 -15.31 4.17 -5.79
C ARG A 92 -16.63 4.52 -5.09
N ASN A 93 -16.56 5.08 -3.89
CA ASN A 93 -17.76 5.53 -3.19
C ASN A 93 -18.31 6.84 -3.75
N PHE A 94 -17.46 7.71 -4.30
CA PHE A 94 -17.84 9.03 -4.81
C PHE A 94 -18.11 9.05 -6.32
N LEU A 95 -17.30 8.32 -7.11
CA LEU A 95 -17.44 8.24 -8.55
C LEU A 95 -18.15 6.92 -8.92
N PRO A 96 -19.32 6.95 -9.58
CA PRO A 96 -19.80 5.79 -10.29
C PRO A 96 -18.82 5.50 -11.43
N PHE A 97 -17.93 4.53 -11.25
CA PHE A 97 -17.08 4.04 -12.33
C PHE A 97 -17.97 3.44 -13.42
N THR A 98 -18.32 4.23 -14.43
CA THR A 98 -19.06 3.79 -15.62
C THR A 98 -18.14 2.96 -16.53
N LYS A 99 -17.87 1.70 -16.15
CA LYS A 99 -17.15 0.62 -16.88
C LYS A 99 -16.54 0.98 -18.26
N PRO A 100 -15.50 1.82 -18.40
CA PRO A 100 -14.93 2.09 -19.72
C PRO A 100 -13.89 1.01 -20.08
N ALA A 101 -13.10 0.57 -19.09
CA ALA A 101 -11.96 -0.33 -19.27
C ALA A 101 -12.35 -1.78 -19.60
N LEU A 102 -13.46 -2.29 -19.04
CA LEU A 102 -13.94 -3.65 -19.32
C LEU A 102 -14.51 -3.76 -20.74
N THR A 103 -15.06 -2.67 -21.28
CA THR A 103 -15.56 -2.63 -22.66
C THR A 103 -14.41 -2.68 -23.64
N ALA A 104 -13.32 -1.94 -23.38
CA ALA A 104 -12.11 -1.99 -24.21
C ALA A 104 -11.52 -3.42 -24.24
N MET A 105 -11.32 -4.05 -23.08
CA MET A 105 -10.76 -5.41 -22.99
C MET A 105 -11.62 -6.47 -23.70
N ARG A 106 -12.95 -6.28 -23.74
CA ARG A 106 -13.86 -7.14 -24.51
C ARG A 106 -13.61 -7.06 -26.02
N TRP A 107 -13.31 -5.87 -26.56
CA TRP A 107 -12.96 -5.71 -27.97
C TRP A 107 -11.60 -6.34 -28.30
N TRP A 108 -10.60 -6.20 -27.42
CA TRP A 108 -9.29 -6.83 -27.60
C TRP A 108 -9.36 -8.36 -27.63
N VAL A 109 -10.19 -8.97 -26.76
CA VAL A 109 -10.41 -10.43 -26.77
C VAL A 109 -11.13 -10.88 -28.04
N LEU A 110 -12.10 -10.09 -28.53
CA LEU A 110 -12.81 -10.41 -29.77
C LEU A 110 -11.89 -10.29 -31.00
N LEU A 111 -11.00 -9.30 -31.03
CA LEU A 111 -10.01 -9.09 -32.11
C LEU A 111 -8.91 -10.17 -32.16
N LEU A 112 -8.64 -10.86 -31.05
CA LEU A 112 -7.69 -11.98 -30.99
C LEU A 112 -8.36 -13.35 -31.28
N SER A 113 -9.68 -13.36 -31.48
CA SER A 113 -10.48 -14.56 -31.76
C SER A 113 -11.03 -14.65 -33.19
N SER A 114 -10.62 -13.73 -34.06
CA SER A 114 -10.99 -13.62 -35.48
C SER A 114 -9.75 -13.67 -36.37
#